data_AF-A0A975KD18-F1
#
_entry.id   AF-A0A975KD18-F1
#
_cell.length_a   1.000
_cell.length_b   1.000
_cell.length_c   1.000
_cell.angle_alpha   90.00
_cell.angle_beta   90.00
_cell.angle_gamma   90.00
#
_symmetry.space_group_name_H-M   'P 1'
#
loop_
_entity.id
_entity.type
_entity.pdbx_description
1 polymer ?
#
loop_
_entity_poly.entity_id
_entity_poly.type
_entity_poly.pdbx_seq_one_letter_code
_entity_poly.pdbx_strand_id
1 'polypeptide(L)'
;MNEDKILQMFFDIGRWTKAIEKGVLKDIRKDQLIRLTDEHTRMAMAYAMRRGKYEISPPHTAQIPKDNGEFRTVYVNEPMDRVVLGIANDLLFELMPEMLHSSCKSYQTGIGCGKVVTEVSHRMTETGNSGCLGWKSDLSKYFDSVPIRFIDEAFDKVEAKHGQSALIDVLRKYYHSDLYFDEDNRLQSKYQSLKQGCAVASWLADVLLYDLDRELSQMNGYYVRYSDDMLFIGKDYEKAMDTLQKRLEDKSMKLNPKKVEYLAADVWFKFLGFSIKGGMVSLSSSRIKTFQHEIERRTIRCRDTTLAKAVDAVNRYLYKGEFSWAIQVLPVCNVKSDLNELNKFVMDCFRAVQTGRCKIGGLGYVRTKPDGCIVRGRGRNVKANRDKTDRDIPGYLTVGCMRNALLTSRAVYNTLVASL
;
A
#
# COMPACT_ATOMS: atom_id res chain seq x y z
N MET A 1 -30.26 -8.20 -30.60
CA MET A 1 -29.43 -8.69 -29.48
C MET A 1 -28.58 -7.50 -29.07
N ASN A 2 -28.81 -6.92 -27.89
CA ASN A 2 -27.97 -5.80 -27.45
C ASN A 2 -26.52 -6.28 -27.42
N GLU A 3 -25.65 -5.50 -28.03
CA GLU A 3 -24.24 -5.80 -28.14
C GLU A 3 -23.61 -5.71 -26.73
N ASP A 4 -22.94 -6.78 -26.28
CA ASP A 4 -22.28 -6.84 -24.97
C ASP A 4 -21.07 -5.90 -24.96
N LYS A 5 -21.34 -4.62 -24.69
CA LYS A 5 -20.40 -3.52 -24.74
C LYS A 5 -19.23 -3.71 -23.76
N ILE A 6 -19.53 -4.21 -22.56
CA ILE A 6 -18.51 -4.46 -21.53
C ILE A 6 -17.52 -5.50 -22.05
N LEU A 7 -18.01 -6.61 -22.61
CA LEU A 7 -17.13 -7.66 -23.14
C LEU A 7 -16.33 -7.17 -24.35
N GLN A 8 -16.90 -6.32 -25.20
CA GLN A 8 -16.15 -5.69 -26.30
C GLN A 8 -15.02 -4.80 -25.79
N MET A 9 -15.29 -3.92 -24.83
CA MET A 9 -14.28 -3.07 -24.20
C MET A 9 -13.23 -3.91 -23.47
N PHE A 10 -13.61 -5.03 -22.86
CA PHE A 10 -12.70 -5.97 -22.23
C PHE A 10 -11.71 -6.59 -23.21
N PHE A 11 -12.14 -6.87 -24.45
CA PHE A 11 -11.28 -7.41 -25.52
C PHE A 11 -10.57 -6.36 -26.37
N ASP A 12 -10.59 -5.08 -25.97
CA ASP A 12 -9.78 -4.05 -26.62
C ASP A 12 -8.28 -4.43 -26.64
N ILE A 13 -7.67 -4.33 -27.82
CA ILE A 13 -6.29 -4.76 -28.05
C ILE A 13 -5.28 -3.96 -27.20
N GLY A 14 -5.54 -2.68 -26.98
CA GLY A 14 -4.68 -1.81 -26.17
C GLY A 14 -4.66 -2.24 -24.70
N ARG A 15 -5.84 -2.57 -24.14
CA ARG A 15 -5.95 -3.11 -22.77
C ARG A 15 -5.19 -4.42 -22.60
N TRP A 16 -5.36 -5.35 -23.53
CA TRP A 16 -4.67 -6.64 -23.47
C TRP A 16 -3.16 -6.48 -23.58
N THR A 17 -2.69 -5.64 -24.49
CA THR A 17 -1.25 -5.33 -24.66
C THR A 17 -0.66 -4.80 -23.35
N LYS A 18 -1.29 -3.77 -22.77
CA LYS A 18 -0.87 -3.18 -21.48
C LYS A 18 -0.88 -4.20 -20.34
N ALA A 19 -1.89 -5.07 -20.28
CA ALA A 19 -1.99 -6.07 -19.22
C ALA A 19 -0.92 -7.16 -19.34
N ILE A 20 -0.59 -7.58 -20.56
CA ILE A 20 0.48 -8.56 -20.84
C ILE A 20 1.85 -7.97 -20.48
N GLU A 21 2.12 -6.71 -20.85
CA GLU A 21 3.34 -5.99 -20.48
C GLU A 21 3.50 -5.87 -18.96
N LYS A 22 2.43 -5.48 -18.25
CA LYS A 22 2.41 -5.50 -16.77
C LYS A 22 2.67 -6.92 -16.23
N GLY A 23 2.20 -7.95 -16.92
CA GLY A 23 2.40 -9.36 -16.56
C GLY A 23 3.86 -9.80 -16.53
N VAL A 24 4.71 -9.23 -17.40
CA VAL A 24 6.17 -9.50 -17.43
C VAL A 24 6.82 -9.16 -16.09
N LEU A 25 6.30 -8.16 -15.39
CA LEU A 25 6.80 -7.71 -14.08
C LEU A 25 6.18 -8.46 -12.89
N LYS A 26 5.23 -9.38 -13.13
CA LYS A 26 4.43 -10.07 -12.09
C LYS A 26 4.77 -11.56 -11.92
N ASP A 27 5.98 -11.95 -12.34
CA ASP A 27 6.46 -13.33 -12.29
C ASP A 27 5.48 -14.32 -12.96
N ILE A 28 4.87 -13.88 -14.07
CA ILE A 28 4.06 -14.73 -14.93
C ILE A 28 5.00 -15.38 -15.95
N ARG A 29 4.90 -16.70 -16.13
CA ARG A 29 5.76 -17.40 -17.08
C ARG A 29 5.53 -16.87 -18.50
N LYS A 30 6.64 -16.65 -19.23
CA LYS A 30 6.62 -16.00 -20.56
C LYS A 30 5.79 -16.78 -21.58
N ASP A 31 5.81 -18.12 -21.53
CA ASP A 31 5.01 -18.98 -22.41
C ASP A 31 3.50 -18.71 -22.27
N GLN A 32 3.04 -18.47 -21.04
CA GLN A 32 1.64 -18.13 -20.78
C GLN A 32 1.30 -16.71 -21.28
N LEU A 33 2.19 -15.74 -21.11
CA LEU A 33 2.00 -14.39 -21.65
C LEU A 33 1.95 -14.39 -23.18
N ILE A 34 2.84 -15.13 -23.83
CA ILE A 34 2.87 -15.30 -25.31
C ILE A 34 1.56 -15.92 -25.79
N ARG A 35 1.02 -16.91 -25.07
CA ARG A 35 -0.27 -17.49 -25.41
C ARG A 35 -1.41 -16.45 -25.39
N LEU A 36 -1.35 -15.46 -24.50
CA LEU A 36 -2.37 -14.38 -24.44
C LEU A 36 -2.19 -13.33 -25.55
N THR A 37 -1.05 -13.26 -26.25
CA THR A 37 -0.89 -12.36 -27.39
C THR A 37 -1.60 -12.88 -28.64
N ASP A 38 -1.75 -14.20 -28.74
CA ASP A 38 -2.44 -14.87 -29.85
C ASP A 38 -3.93 -14.47 -29.89
N GLU A 39 -4.39 -14.08 -31.08
CA GLU A 39 -5.77 -13.68 -31.33
C GLU A 39 -6.72 -14.86 -31.19
N HIS A 40 -6.34 -16.05 -31.68
CA HIS A 40 -7.19 -17.24 -31.60
C HIS A 40 -7.48 -17.62 -30.15
N THR A 41 -6.47 -17.53 -29.27
CA THR A 41 -6.64 -17.73 -27.84
C THR A 41 -7.67 -16.76 -27.25
N ARG A 42 -7.56 -15.46 -27.54
CA ARG A 42 -8.48 -14.45 -27.01
C ARG A 42 -9.89 -14.60 -27.58
N MET A 43 -10.02 -14.94 -28.85
CA MET A 43 -11.31 -15.23 -29.48
C MET A 43 -11.98 -16.48 -28.89
N ALA A 44 -11.21 -17.52 -28.60
CA ALA A 44 -11.71 -18.71 -27.91
C ALA A 44 -12.18 -18.39 -26.49
N MET A 45 -11.48 -17.53 -25.75
CA MET A 45 -11.91 -17.03 -24.44
C MET A 45 -13.22 -16.25 -24.57
N ALA A 46 -13.31 -15.29 -25.49
CA ALA A 46 -14.53 -14.51 -25.72
C ALA A 46 -15.73 -15.41 -26.07
N TYR A 47 -15.51 -16.40 -26.93
CA TYR A 47 -16.53 -17.39 -27.28
C TYR A 47 -16.99 -18.21 -26.06
N ALA A 48 -16.05 -18.70 -25.25
CA ALA A 48 -16.36 -19.43 -24.02
C ALA A 48 -17.13 -18.57 -23.01
N MET A 49 -16.76 -17.30 -22.83
CA MET A 49 -17.47 -16.35 -21.96
C MET A 49 -18.93 -16.18 -22.41
N ARG A 50 -19.16 -15.86 -23.70
CA ARG A 50 -20.52 -15.70 -24.27
C ARG A 50 -21.38 -16.95 -24.16
N ARG A 51 -20.77 -18.14 -24.18
CA ARG A 51 -21.45 -19.43 -24.03
C ARG A 51 -21.64 -19.82 -22.56
N GLY A 52 -21.20 -19.00 -21.61
CA GLY A 52 -21.23 -19.31 -20.18
C GLY A 52 -20.30 -20.46 -19.76
N LYS A 53 -19.31 -20.80 -20.58
CA LYS A 53 -18.37 -21.92 -20.39
C LYS A 53 -17.00 -21.51 -19.86
N TYR A 54 -16.71 -20.21 -19.78
CA TYR A 54 -15.47 -19.71 -19.19
C TYR A 54 -15.61 -19.62 -17.67
N GLU A 55 -14.63 -20.17 -16.96
CA GLU A 55 -14.56 -20.13 -15.50
C GLU A 55 -13.14 -19.74 -15.07
N ILE A 56 -13.05 -18.88 -14.06
CA ILE A 56 -11.78 -18.51 -13.44
C ILE A 56 -11.40 -19.64 -12.48
N SER A 57 -10.15 -20.07 -12.53
CA SER A 57 -9.65 -21.18 -11.71
C SER A 57 -9.71 -20.84 -10.21
N PRO A 58 -9.95 -21.83 -9.33
CA PRO A 58 -9.81 -21.64 -7.89
C PRO A 58 -8.43 -21.07 -7.53
N PRO A 59 -8.34 -20.01 -6.70
CA PRO A 59 -7.05 -19.43 -6.33
C PRO A 59 -6.31 -20.31 -5.32
N HIS A 60 -5.00 -20.08 -5.20
CA HIS A 60 -4.17 -20.67 -4.14
C HIS A 60 -4.07 -19.73 -2.94
N THR A 61 -4.05 -20.25 -1.72
CA THR A 61 -3.76 -19.43 -0.54
C THR A 61 -2.26 -19.24 -0.34
N ALA A 62 -1.86 -18.06 0.11
CA ALA A 62 -0.52 -17.79 0.60
C ALA A 62 -0.58 -16.97 1.90
N GLN A 63 0.33 -17.23 2.84
CA GLN A 63 0.43 -16.49 4.10
C GLN A 63 1.44 -15.34 4.00
N ILE A 64 0.97 -14.10 4.17
CA ILE A 64 1.83 -12.90 4.27
C ILE A 64 2.02 -12.55 5.75
N PRO A 65 3.27 -12.48 6.26
CA PRO A 65 3.53 -12.07 7.63
C PRO A 65 3.05 -10.64 7.91
N LYS A 66 2.41 -10.42 9.06
CA LYS A 66 2.10 -9.09 9.61
C LYS A 66 3.21 -8.66 10.58
N ASP A 67 3.26 -7.35 10.84
CA ASP A 67 4.19 -6.73 11.82
C ASP A 67 4.09 -7.30 13.25
N ASN A 68 2.96 -7.93 13.61
CA ASN A 68 2.69 -8.49 14.94
C ASN A 68 2.98 -10.00 15.05
N GLY A 69 3.54 -10.63 14.00
CA GLY A 69 3.81 -12.06 13.97
C GLY A 69 2.62 -12.94 13.59
N GLU A 70 1.43 -12.35 13.40
CA GLU A 70 0.31 -13.05 12.75
C GLU A 70 0.53 -13.12 11.24
N PHE A 71 -0.25 -13.95 10.56
CA PHE A 71 -0.28 -14.00 9.10
C PHE A 71 -1.59 -13.47 8.54
N ARG A 72 -1.53 -13.01 7.29
CA ARG A 72 -2.66 -12.61 6.46
C ARG A 72 -2.75 -13.57 5.29
N THR A 73 -3.83 -14.33 5.21
CA THR A 73 -4.13 -15.16 4.05
C THR A 73 -4.45 -14.28 2.85
N VAL A 74 -3.78 -14.51 1.73
CA VAL A 74 -4.12 -13.94 0.42
C VAL A 74 -4.44 -15.06 -0.56
N TYR A 75 -5.23 -14.75 -1.57
CA TYR A 75 -5.64 -15.63 -2.66
C TYR A 75 -4.92 -15.20 -3.94
N VAL A 76 -4.13 -16.12 -4.48
CA VAL A 76 -3.31 -15.95 -5.68
C VAL A 76 -3.94 -16.74 -6.80
N ASN A 77 -4.46 -16.04 -7.81
CA ASN A 77 -5.03 -16.68 -9.00
C ASN A 77 -3.95 -17.28 -9.92
N GLU A 78 -4.39 -18.21 -10.76
CA GLU A 78 -3.58 -18.74 -11.85
C GLU A 78 -3.02 -17.60 -12.74
N PRO A 79 -1.83 -17.77 -13.34
CA PRO A 79 -1.17 -16.66 -14.00
C PRO A 79 -1.96 -16.02 -15.14
N MET A 80 -2.68 -16.79 -15.96
CA MET A 80 -3.56 -16.24 -17.01
C MET A 80 -4.77 -15.51 -16.40
N ASP A 81 -5.37 -16.07 -15.34
CA ASP A 81 -6.49 -15.46 -14.64
C ASP A 81 -6.09 -14.14 -13.96
N ARG A 82 -4.85 -14.00 -13.49
CA ARG A 82 -4.31 -12.70 -12.99
C ARG A 82 -4.33 -11.61 -14.07
N VAL A 83 -4.14 -11.95 -15.33
CA VAL A 83 -4.23 -10.99 -16.45
C VAL A 83 -5.69 -10.63 -16.70
N VAL A 84 -6.58 -11.63 -16.81
CA VAL A 84 -8.03 -11.44 -17.00
C VAL A 84 -8.64 -10.57 -15.90
N LEU A 85 -8.40 -10.91 -14.63
CA LEU A 85 -8.87 -10.15 -13.48
C LEU A 85 -8.27 -8.75 -13.42
N GLY A 86 -7.01 -8.58 -13.86
CA GLY A 86 -6.37 -7.28 -13.95
C GLY A 86 -7.05 -6.36 -14.97
N ILE A 87 -7.36 -6.89 -16.16
CA ILE A 87 -8.09 -6.15 -17.20
C ILE A 87 -9.50 -5.81 -16.71
N ALA A 88 -10.19 -6.79 -16.12
CA ALA A 88 -11.54 -6.60 -15.58
C ALA A 88 -11.57 -5.50 -14.50
N ASN A 89 -10.60 -5.52 -13.58
CA ASN A 89 -10.47 -4.46 -12.57
C ASN A 89 -10.27 -3.07 -13.21
N ASP A 90 -9.27 -2.93 -14.10
CA ASP A 90 -9.00 -1.66 -14.77
C ASP A 90 -10.21 -1.18 -15.59
N LEU A 91 -11.03 -2.09 -16.14
CA LEU A 91 -12.26 -1.77 -16.85
C LEU A 91 -13.39 -1.32 -15.91
N LEU A 92 -13.58 -1.98 -14.77
CA LEU A 92 -14.60 -1.59 -13.78
C LEU A 92 -14.35 -0.19 -13.21
N PHE A 93 -13.08 0.16 -12.95
CA PHE A 93 -12.68 1.52 -12.56
C PHE A 93 -13.03 2.56 -13.65
N GLU A 94 -12.92 2.21 -14.93
CA GLU A 94 -13.26 3.11 -16.04
C GLU A 94 -14.78 3.22 -16.29
N LEU A 95 -15.52 2.12 -16.13
CA LEU A 95 -16.95 2.08 -16.40
C LEU A 95 -17.79 2.81 -15.34
N MET A 96 -17.33 2.76 -14.08
CA MET A 96 -18.08 3.25 -12.91
C MET A 96 -17.27 4.25 -12.05
N PRO A 97 -16.69 5.32 -12.64
CA PRO A 97 -15.95 6.32 -11.86
C PRO A 97 -16.84 7.01 -10.81
N GLU A 98 -18.15 7.12 -11.05
CA GLU A 98 -19.11 7.71 -10.12
C GLU A 98 -19.38 6.86 -8.86
N MET A 99 -19.02 5.57 -8.89
CA MET A 99 -19.11 4.70 -7.71
C MET A 99 -17.90 4.86 -6.78
N LEU A 100 -16.93 5.69 -7.14
CA LEU A 100 -15.75 5.97 -6.33
C LEU A 100 -15.91 7.33 -5.68
N HIS A 101 -15.96 7.34 -4.35
CA HIS A 101 -16.10 8.59 -3.62
C HIS A 101 -14.77 9.34 -3.64
N SER A 102 -14.82 10.68 -3.77
CA SER A 102 -13.61 11.50 -3.86
C SER A 102 -12.74 11.44 -2.58
N SER A 103 -13.34 11.15 -1.42
CA SER A 103 -12.61 10.89 -0.15
C SER A 103 -11.97 9.51 -0.06
N CYS A 104 -12.35 8.55 -0.92
CA CYS A 104 -11.64 7.28 -1.05
C CYS A 104 -10.42 7.50 -1.97
N LYS A 105 -9.24 7.13 -1.50
CA LYS A 105 -7.95 7.44 -2.15
C LYS A 105 -7.14 6.21 -2.55
N SER A 106 -7.57 5.01 -2.13
CA SER A 106 -6.92 3.75 -2.47
C SER A 106 -7.06 3.42 -3.95
N TYR A 107 -6.13 2.59 -4.46
CA TYR A 107 -6.15 1.99 -5.80
C TYR A 107 -6.31 2.95 -7.01
N GLN A 108 -6.30 4.26 -6.77
CA GLN A 108 -6.46 5.28 -7.79
C GLN A 108 -5.10 5.69 -8.38
N THR A 109 -5.08 5.82 -9.71
CA THR A 109 -3.87 6.22 -10.43
C THR A 109 -3.42 7.62 -9.99
N GLY A 110 -2.14 7.76 -9.65
CA GLY A 110 -1.55 9.04 -9.25
C GLY A 110 -1.82 9.46 -7.80
N ILE A 111 -2.48 8.62 -6.99
CA ILE A 111 -2.72 8.87 -5.56
C ILE A 111 -1.98 7.82 -4.73
N GLY A 112 -0.85 8.23 -4.15
CA GLY A 112 -0.09 7.40 -3.21
C GLY A 112 -0.31 7.80 -1.75
N CYS A 113 0.02 6.89 -0.82
CA CYS A 113 -0.05 7.13 0.62
C CYS A 113 0.60 8.46 1.06
N GLY A 114 1.73 8.82 0.47
CA GLY A 114 2.45 10.05 0.77
C GLY A 114 1.60 11.31 0.56
N LYS A 115 0.89 11.38 -0.57
CA LYS A 115 0.01 12.52 -0.91
C LYS A 115 -1.14 12.64 0.09
N VAL A 116 -1.74 11.52 0.46
CA VAL A 116 -2.83 11.47 1.45
C VAL A 116 -2.33 11.93 2.82
N VAL A 117 -1.17 11.46 3.25
CA VAL A 117 -0.56 11.85 4.53
C VAL A 117 -0.19 13.33 4.58
N THR A 118 0.35 13.89 3.49
CA THR A 118 0.63 15.33 3.40
C THR A 118 -0.64 16.16 3.52
N GLU A 119 -1.71 15.77 2.83
CA GLU A 119 -3.01 16.45 2.93
C GLU A 119 -3.56 16.37 4.36
N VAL A 120 -3.55 15.18 4.99
CA VAL A 120 -3.96 15.01 6.39
C VAL A 120 -3.18 15.93 7.31
N SER A 121 -1.85 16.00 7.15
CA SER A 121 -0.99 16.87 7.96
C SER A 121 -1.34 18.36 7.81
N HIS A 122 -1.66 18.83 6.60
CA HIS A 122 -2.14 20.19 6.39
C HIS A 122 -3.50 20.43 7.08
N ARG A 123 -4.47 19.52 6.91
CA ARG A 123 -5.80 19.62 7.54
C ARG A 123 -5.73 19.66 9.07
N MET A 124 -4.79 18.93 9.66
CA MET A 124 -4.55 19.00 11.11
C MET A 124 -4.12 20.40 11.57
N THR A 125 -3.32 21.12 10.78
CA THR A 125 -2.90 22.48 11.15
C THR A 125 -4.05 23.50 11.10
N GLU A 126 -5.07 23.25 10.28
CA GLU A 126 -6.24 24.12 10.13
C GLU A 126 -7.24 23.96 11.29
N THR A 127 -7.27 22.79 11.94
CA THR A 127 -8.32 22.41 12.91
C THR A 127 -8.09 22.98 14.32
N GLY A 128 -6.93 23.58 14.59
CA GLY A 128 -6.57 24.15 15.89
C GLY A 128 -5.93 23.15 16.87
N ASN A 129 -5.41 23.64 18.00
CA ASN A 129 -4.48 22.89 18.87
C ASN A 129 -5.08 22.37 20.19
N SER A 130 -6.39 22.46 20.41
CA SER A 130 -6.98 22.15 21.72
C SER A 130 -7.91 20.94 21.66
N GLY A 131 -7.54 19.87 22.37
CA GLY A 131 -8.40 18.70 22.60
C GLY A 131 -8.28 17.58 21.55
N CYS A 132 -9.33 16.75 21.49
CA CYS A 132 -9.46 15.70 20.49
C CYS A 132 -9.73 16.31 19.12
N LEU A 133 -8.88 15.99 18.14
CA LEU A 133 -8.98 16.52 16.78
C LEU A 133 -9.82 15.65 15.86
N GLY A 134 -10.04 14.39 16.25
CA GLY A 134 -10.70 13.41 15.41
C GLY A 134 -10.28 11.99 15.75
N TRP A 135 -10.36 11.10 14.77
CA TRP A 135 -10.00 9.70 14.93
C TRP A 135 -9.38 9.12 13.65
N LYS A 136 -8.59 8.07 13.83
CA LYS A 136 -8.36 7.08 12.78
C LYS A 136 -8.93 5.74 13.21
N SER A 137 -9.32 4.94 12.24
CA SER A 137 -9.82 3.58 12.48
C SER A 137 -9.47 2.69 11.30
N ASP A 138 -9.67 1.38 11.49
CA ASP A 138 -9.76 0.47 10.35
C ASP A 138 -10.87 -0.56 10.55
N LEU A 139 -11.25 -1.17 9.44
CA LEU A 139 -12.20 -2.26 9.39
C LEU A 139 -11.55 -3.58 9.85
N SER A 140 -12.27 -4.32 10.68
CA SER A 140 -11.85 -5.65 11.12
C SER A 140 -12.03 -6.65 9.99
N LYS A 141 -10.91 -7.20 9.48
CA LYS A 141 -10.90 -8.24 8.43
C LYS A 141 -11.79 -7.90 7.23
N TYR A 142 -11.71 -6.66 6.74
CA TYR A 142 -12.60 -6.15 5.69
C TYR A 142 -12.72 -7.10 4.48
N PHE A 143 -11.59 -7.48 3.90
CA PHE A 143 -11.54 -8.37 2.73
C PHE A 143 -12.07 -9.78 2.98
N ASP A 144 -12.21 -10.20 4.24
CA ASP A 144 -12.70 -11.52 4.64
C ASP A 144 -14.15 -11.50 5.16
N SER A 145 -14.78 -10.32 5.25
CA SER A 145 -16.06 -10.16 5.97
C SER A 145 -17.17 -9.57 5.12
N VAL A 146 -16.90 -9.09 3.91
CA VAL A 146 -17.94 -8.57 3.01
C VAL A 146 -18.94 -9.67 2.62
N PRO A 147 -20.24 -9.50 2.92
CA PRO A 147 -21.29 -10.41 2.46
C PRO A 147 -21.48 -10.38 0.94
N ILE A 148 -21.77 -11.55 0.33
CA ILE A 148 -21.88 -11.72 -1.12
C ILE A 148 -22.93 -10.80 -1.76
N ARG A 149 -24.04 -10.53 -1.05
CA ARG A 149 -25.11 -9.63 -1.52
C ARG A 149 -24.59 -8.25 -1.95
N PHE A 150 -23.58 -7.71 -1.26
CA PHE A 150 -23.04 -6.40 -1.60
C PHE A 150 -22.13 -6.45 -2.84
N ILE A 151 -21.44 -7.58 -3.05
CA ILE A 151 -20.68 -7.83 -4.28
C ILE A 151 -21.67 -7.92 -5.46
N ASP A 152 -22.77 -8.65 -5.29
CA ASP A 152 -23.83 -8.75 -6.30
C ASP A 152 -24.46 -7.39 -6.62
N GLU A 153 -24.81 -6.59 -5.59
CA GLU A 153 -25.33 -5.22 -5.78
C GLU A 153 -24.36 -4.32 -6.55
N ALA A 154 -23.04 -4.48 -6.36
CA ALA A 154 -22.05 -3.71 -7.11
C ALA A 154 -22.04 -4.10 -8.59
N PHE A 155 -22.13 -5.38 -8.91
CA PHE A 155 -22.26 -5.86 -10.28
C PHE A 155 -23.61 -5.48 -10.91
N ASP A 156 -24.71 -5.52 -10.14
CA ASP A 156 -26.04 -5.08 -10.59
C ASP A 156 -26.00 -3.62 -11.05
N LYS A 157 -25.30 -2.74 -10.31
CA LYS A 157 -25.14 -1.33 -10.69
C LYS A 157 -24.38 -1.14 -12.00
N VAL A 158 -23.39 -2.00 -12.28
CA VAL A 158 -22.65 -1.98 -13.55
C VAL A 158 -23.59 -2.35 -14.70
N GLU A 159 -24.32 -3.45 -14.56
CA GLU A 159 -25.20 -3.98 -15.62
C GLU A 159 -26.45 -3.12 -15.83
N ALA A 160 -26.98 -2.50 -14.78
CA ALA A 160 -28.08 -1.54 -14.88
C ALA A 160 -27.72 -0.32 -15.74
N LYS A 161 -26.45 0.08 -15.76
CA LYS A 161 -25.97 1.24 -16.53
C LYS A 161 -25.49 0.87 -17.94
N HIS A 162 -24.76 -0.23 -18.06
CA HIS A 162 -24.04 -0.59 -19.30
C HIS A 162 -24.63 -1.78 -20.04
N GLY A 163 -25.67 -2.42 -19.50
CA GLY A 163 -26.26 -3.65 -20.01
C GLY A 163 -25.60 -4.90 -19.43
N GLN A 164 -26.28 -6.04 -19.59
CA GLN A 164 -25.79 -7.35 -19.17
C GLN A 164 -24.49 -7.72 -19.90
N SER A 165 -23.60 -8.44 -19.21
CA SER A 165 -22.34 -8.86 -19.80
C SER A 165 -21.86 -10.23 -19.36
N ALA A 166 -21.40 -11.02 -20.33
CA ALA A 166 -20.77 -12.30 -20.08
C ALA A 166 -19.51 -12.19 -19.19
N LEU A 167 -18.82 -11.03 -19.20
CA LEU A 167 -17.70 -10.79 -18.29
C LEU A 167 -18.19 -10.69 -16.84
N ILE A 168 -19.29 -9.97 -16.60
CA ILE A 168 -19.86 -9.82 -15.26
C ILE A 168 -20.37 -11.17 -14.74
N ASP A 169 -20.97 -11.99 -15.60
CA ASP A 169 -21.34 -13.37 -15.28
C ASP A 169 -20.13 -14.20 -14.82
N VAL A 170 -18.99 -14.10 -15.52
CA VAL A 170 -17.74 -14.77 -15.16
C VAL A 170 -17.25 -14.30 -13.78
N LEU A 171 -17.30 -12.99 -13.51
CA LEU A 171 -16.90 -12.44 -12.22
C LEU A 171 -17.84 -12.90 -11.09
N ARG A 172 -19.16 -12.89 -11.30
CA ARG A 172 -20.13 -13.44 -10.33
C ARG A 172 -19.84 -14.90 -10.05
N LYS A 173 -19.72 -15.74 -11.08
CA LYS A 173 -19.37 -17.17 -10.90
C LYS A 173 -18.10 -17.33 -10.08
N TYR A 174 -17.09 -16.50 -10.34
CA TYR A 174 -15.86 -16.53 -9.57
C TYR A 174 -16.08 -16.15 -8.10
N TYR A 175 -16.81 -15.08 -7.78
CA TYR A 175 -17.05 -14.67 -6.40
C TYR A 175 -18.03 -15.56 -5.63
N HIS A 176 -18.93 -16.25 -6.32
CA HIS A 176 -19.83 -17.28 -5.76
C HIS A 176 -19.18 -18.66 -5.61
N SER A 177 -17.99 -18.87 -6.19
CA SER A 177 -17.21 -20.09 -5.97
C SER A 177 -16.47 -20.04 -4.64
N ASP A 178 -16.73 -21.05 -3.80
CA ASP A 178 -16.07 -21.25 -2.51
C ASP A 178 -14.74 -22.02 -2.62
N LEU A 179 -14.35 -22.45 -3.82
CA LEU A 179 -13.22 -23.33 -4.02
C LEU A 179 -11.88 -22.57 -3.98
N TYR A 180 -10.88 -23.17 -3.35
CA TYR A 180 -9.48 -22.71 -3.37
C TYR A 180 -8.50 -23.85 -3.11
N PHE A 181 -7.24 -23.67 -3.47
CA PHE A 181 -6.16 -24.59 -3.12
C PHE A 181 -5.39 -24.06 -1.90
N ASP A 182 -5.18 -24.90 -0.89
CA ASP A 182 -4.35 -24.54 0.27
C ASP A 182 -2.84 -24.58 -0.05
N GLU A 183 -1.98 -24.30 0.96
CA GLU A 183 -0.52 -24.30 0.79
C GLU A 183 0.05 -25.68 0.42
N ASP A 184 -0.69 -26.76 0.67
CA ASP A 184 -0.35 -28.14 0.30
C ASP A 184 -0.95 -28.54 -1.08
N ASN A 185 -1.47 -27.57 -1.84
CA ASN A 185 -2.18 -27.76 -3.12
C ASN A 185 -3.40 -28.68 -3.02
N ARG A 186 -4.09 -28.71 -1.87
CA ARG A 186 -5.33 -29.46 -1.70
C ARG A 186 -6.52 -28.56 -1.95
N LEU A 187 -7.51 -29.08 -2.68
CA LEU A 187 -8.75 -28.36 -2.94
C LEU A 187 -9.58 -28.28 -1.65
N GLN A 188 -9.96 -27.07 -1.29
CA GLN A 188 -10.76 -26.72 -0.13
C GLN A 188 -11.99 -25.92 -0.57
N SER A 189 -13.00 -25.83 0.31
CA SER A 189 -14.24 -25.07 0.08
C SER A 189 -14.57 -24.18 1.27
N LYS A 190 -14.63 -22.87 1.05
CA LYS A 190 -15.05 -21.85 2.03
C LYS A 190 -15.41 -20.56 1.31
N TYR A 191 -16.38 -19.79 1.80
CA TYR A 191 -16.59 -18.42 1.33
C TYR A 191 -15.39 -17.51 1.61
N GLN A 192 -14.90 -16.84 0.57
CA GLN A 192 -13.64 -16.06 0.58
C GLN A 192 -13.86 -14.54 0.51
N SER A 193 -15.12 -14.08 0.55
CA SER A 193 -15.45 -12.65 0.50
C SER A 193 -14.81 -11.94 -0.70
N LEU A 194 -14.03 -10.87 -0.50
CA LEU A 194 -13.39 -10.13 -1.59
C LEU A 194 -12.22 -10.88 -2.25
N LYS A 195 -11.79 -12.03 -1.71
CA LYS A 195 -10.63 -12.80 -2.17
C LYS A 195 -9.36 -11.94 -2.18
N GLN A 196 -8.90 -11.52 -0.99
CA GLN A 196 -7.74 -10.63 -0.83
C GLN A 196 -6.54 -11.08 -1.68
N GLY A 197 -6.07 -10.25 -2.61
CA GLY A 197 -5.00 -10.61 -3.56
C GLY A 197 -5.49 -10.74 -5.01
N CYS A 198 -6.79 -10.98 -5.19
CA CYS A 198 -7.47 -10.83 -6.49
C CYS A 198 -7.47 -9.36 -6.93
N ALA A 199 -7.25 -9.09 -8.22
CA ALA A 199 -7.22 -7.72 -8.73
C ALA A 199 -8.58 -6.99 -8.59
N VAL A 200 -9.69 -7.66 -8.91
CA VAL A 200 -11.06 -7.08 -8.84
C VAL A 200 -11.46 -6.73 -7.40
N ALA A 201 -10.81 -7.35 -6.40
CA ALA A 201 -11.01 -7.01 -5.00
C ALA A 201 -10.70 -5.53 -4.70
N SER A 202 -9.80 -4.89 -5.47
CA SER A 202 -9.48 -3.47 -5.33
C SER A 202 -10.67 -2.57 -5.67
N TRP A 203 -11.32 -2.79 -6.81
CA TRP A 203 -12.51 -2.02 -7.18
C TRP A 203 -13.66 -2.25 -6.19
N LEU A 204 -13.93 -3.51 -5.81
CA LEU A 204 -14.95 -3.84 -4.83
C LEU A 204 -14.67 -3.18 -3.46
N ALA A 205 -13.43 -3.21 -2.98
CA ALA A 205 -13.04 -2.59 -1.72
C ALA A 205 -13.32 -1.08 -1.66
N ASP A 206 -13.30 -0.40 -2.81
CA ASP A 206 -13.56 1.03 -2.87
C ASP A 206 -15.05 1.32 -3.03
N VAL A 207 -15.76 0.65 -3.95
CA VAL A 207 -17.15 1.02 -4.29
C VAL A 207 -18.18 0.58 -3.25
N LEU A 208 -17.92 -0.50 -2.49
CA LEU A 208 -18.89 -1.05 -1.54
C LEU A 208 -19.14 -0.15 -0.32
N LEU A 209 -18.24 0.80 -0.08
CA LEU A 209 -18.30 1.76 1.01
C LEU A 209 -18.67 3.18 0.53
N TYR A 210 -19.05 3.37 -0.74
CA TYR A 210 -19.35 4.69 -1.31
C TYR A 210 -20.40 5.48 -0.50
N ASP A 211 -21.52 4.86 -0.14
CA ASP A 211 -22.60 5.56 0.60
C ASP A 211 -22.15 6.02 1.98
N LEU A 212 -21.29 5.22 2.62
CA LEU A 212 -20.66 5.56 3.90
C LEU A 212 -19.69 6.73 3.72
N ASP A 213 -18.84 6.68 2.69
CA ASP A 213 -17.88 7.75 2.41
C ASP A 213 -18.58 9.08 2.15
N ARG A 214 -19.68 9.05 1.39
CA ARG A 214 -20.50 10.21 1.09
C ARG A 214 -21.06 10.82 2.37
N GLU A 215 -21.66 10.02 3.24
CA GLU A 215 -22.26 10.50 4.49
C GLU A 215 -21.22 11.11 5.43
N LEU A 216 -20.05 10.46 5.60
CA LEU A 216 -18.97 10.98 6.43
C LEU A 216 -18.34 12.26 5.86
N SER A 217 -18.21 12.35 4.53
CA SER A 217 -17.63 13.53 3.87
C SER A 217 -18.48 14.80 3.96
N GLN A 218 -19.78 14.66 4.25
CA GLN A 218 -20.72 15.78 4.37
C GLN A 218 -20.74 16.38 5.79
N MET A 219 -20.06 15.74 6.75
CA MET A 219 -20.01 16.22 8.13
C MET A 219 -19.02 17.38 8.29
N ASN A 220 -19.12 18.11 9.40
CA ASN A 220 -18.22 19.22 9.71
C ASN A 220 -16.82 18.72 10.09
N GLY A 221 -16.03 18.39 9.08
CA GLY A 221 -14.67 17.91 9.18
C GLY A 221 -14.10 17.47 7.85
N TYR A 222 -12.91 16.91 7.91
CA TYR A 222 -12.18 16.30 6.81
C TYR A 222 -12.19 14.78 6.99
N TYR A 223 -12.84 14.09 6.04
CA TYR A 223 -12.87 12.63 5.96
C TYR A 223 -12.01 12.13 4.80
N VAL A 224 -11.20 11.10 5.07
CA VAL A 224 -10.44 10.37 4.05
C VAL A 224 -10.38 8.88 4.36
N ARG A 225 -10.46 8.07 3.31
CA ARG A 225 -10.31 6.61 3.36
C ARG A 225 -9.26 6.13 2.38
N TYR A 226 -8.51 5.12 2.79
CA TYR A 226 -7.58 4.38 1.96
C TYR A 226 -7.81 2.89 2.19
N SER A 227 -8.62 2.26 1.35
CA SER A 227 -9.07 0.88 1.50
C SER A 227 -9.81 0.70 2.83
N ASP A 228 -9.22 0.00 3.80
CA ASP A 228 -9.74 -0.27 5.12
C ASP A 228 -9.32 0.78 6.16
N ASP A 229 -8.26 1.55 5.92
CA ASP A 229 -7.82 2.63 6.79
C ASP A 229 -8.69 3.89 6.59
N MET A 230 -9.30 4.39 7.66
CA MET A 230 -10.15 5.58 7.65
C MET A 230 -9.63 6.62 8.63
N LEU A 231 -9.84 7.90 8.31
CA LEU A 231 -9.48 9.02 9.17
C LEU A 231 -10.50 10.15 9.03
N PHE A 232 -10.88 10.71 10.17
CA PHE A 232 -11.73 11.89 10.27
C PHE A 232 -11.07 12.92 11.19
N ILE A 233 -11.00 14.18 10.76
CA ILE A 233 -10.52 15.30 11.57
C ILE A 233 -11.59 16.40 11.52
N GLY A 234 -12.08 16.86 12.66
CA GLY A 234 -13.04 17.97 12.68
C GLY A 234 -13.99 17.93 13.86
N LYS A 235 -14.94 18.88 13.87
CA LYS A 235 -15.86 19.10 15.00
C LYS A 235 -16.85 17.95 15.17
N ASP A 236 -17.28 17.34 14.08
CA ASP A 236 -18.28 16.27 14.08
C ASP A 236 -17.66 14.88 14.33
N TYR A 237 -16.45 14.79 14.89
CA TYR A 237 -15.75 13.50 14.99
C TYR A 237 -16.50 12.42 15.78
N GLU A 238 -17.22 12.77 16.84
CA GLU A 238 -18.05 11.84 17.60
C GLU A 238 -19.22 11.32 16.76
N LYS A 239 -19.98 12.25 16.16
CA LYS A 239 -21.09 11.94 15.25
C LYS A 239 -20.62 11.08 14.06
N ALA A 240 -19.43 11.36 13.54
CA ALA A 240 -18.82 10.60 12.45
C ALA A 240 -18.47 9.17 12.89
N MET A 241 -17.96 8.98 14.11
CA MET A 241 -17.69 7.64 14.66
C MET A 241 -19.00 6.85 14.85
N ASP A 242 -20.03 7.47 15.43
CA ASP A 242 -21.33 6.82 15.66
C ASP A 242 -21.99 6.40 14.34
N THR A 243 -21.97 7.29 13.35
CA THR A 243 -22.48 7.01 12.00
C THR A 243 -21.69 5.88 11.35
N LEU A 244 -20.36 5.92 11.43
CA LEU A 244 -19.50 4.86 10.91
C LEU A 244 -19.85 3.50 11.52
N GLN A 245 -19.96 3.41 12.84
CA GLN A 245 -20.30 2.15 13.51
C GLN A 245 -21.67 1.62 13.08
N LYS A 246 -22.69 2.47 13.08
CA LYS A 246 -24.05 2.09 12.68
C LYS A 246 -24.11 1.59 11.23
N ARG A 247 -23.54 2.34 10.29
CA ARG A 247 -23.56 1.97 8.86
C ARG A 247 -22.74 0.71 8.56
N LEU A 248 -21.68 0.45 9.32
CA LEU A 248 -20.93 -0.81 9.21
C LEU A 248 -21.75 -1.99 9.75
N GLU A 249 -22.45 -1.81 10.87
CA GLU A 249 -23.35 -2.83 11.42
C GLU A 249 -24.45 -3.23 10.42
N ASP A 250 -25.08 -2.25 9.76
CA ASP A 250 -26.07 -2.48 8.69
C ASP A 250 -25.49 -3.33 7.54
N LYS A 251 -24.18 -3.18 7.28
CA LYS A 251 -23.44 -3.95 6.27
C LYS A 251 -22.85 -5.27 6.79
N SER A 252 -23.13 -5.64 8.04
CA SER A 252 -22.54 -6.80 8.72
C SER A 252 -21.01 -6.76 8.77
N MET A 253 -20.45 -5.55 8.81
CA MET A 253 -19.02 -5.26 8.95
C MET A 253 -18.76 -4.59 10.31
N LYS A 254 -17.51 -4.59 10.78
CA LYS A 254 -17.16 -4.00 12.08
C LYS A 254 -15.82 -3.29 12.02
N LEU A 255 -15.65 -2.27 12.87
CA LEU A 255 -14.34 -1.69 13.15
C LEU A 255 -13.47 -2.68 13.92
N ASN A 256 -12.17 -2.54 13.79
CA ASN A 256 -11.22 -3.18 14.69
C ASN A 256 -11.06 -2.34 15.96
N PRO A 257 -11.62 -2.77 17.12
CA PRO A 257 -11.61 -1.96 18.33
C PRO A 257 -10.19 -1.65 18.82
N LYS A 258 -9.19 -2.49 18.49
CA LYS A 258 -7.80 -2.28 18.88
C LYS A 258 -7.09 -1.19 18.06
N LYS A 259 -7.70 -0.75 16.95
CA LYS A 259 -7.08 0.19 16.00
C LYS A 259 -7.85 1.49 15.83
N VAL A 260 -9.03 1.60 16.46
CA VAL A 260 -9.68 2.89 16.72
C VAL A 260 -8.77 3.71 17.63
N GLU A 261 -8.42 4.91 17.20
CA GLU A 261 -7.53 5.80 17.92
C GLU A 261 -8.00 7.24 17.74
N TYR A 262 -8.34 7.88 18.86
CA TYR A 262 -8.63 9.30 18.89
C TYR A 262 -7.33 10.12 18.85
N LEU A 263 -7.35 11.18 18.06
CA LEU A 263 -6.18 11.97 17.72
C LEU A 263 -6.08 13.19 18.64
N ALA A 264 -4.90 13.42 19.21
CA ALA A 264 -4.59 14.61 20.00
C ALA A 264 -3.56 15.48 19.26
N ALA A 265 -3.63 16.79 19.45
CA ALA A 265 -2.77 17.75 18.74
C ALA A 265 -1.27 17.58 19.00
N ASP A 266 -0.91 17.14 20.21
CA ASP A 266 0.46 17.06 20.69
C ASP A 266 1.08 15.64 20.61
N VAL A 267 0.31 14.67 20.11
CA VAL A 267 0.70 13.25 20.09
C VAL A 267 0.88 12.75 18.67
N TRP A 268 1.99 12.08 18.42
CA TRP A 268 2.23 11.41 17.13
C TRP A 268 1.34 10.18 16.95
N PHE A 269 0.70 10.04 15.79
CA PHE A 269 -0.07 8.85 15.43
C PHE A 269 0.37 8.28 14.07
N LYS A 270 0.19 6.97 13.91
CA LYS A 270 0.54 6.25 12.67
C LYS A 270 -0.62 6.31 11.68
N PHE A 271 -0.37 6.69 10.43
CA PHE A 271 -1.34 6.57 9.33
C PHE A 271 -0.61 6.28 8.01
N LEU A 272 -1.07 5.28 7.25
CA LEU A 272 -0.51 4.84 5.96
C LEU A 272 1.02 4.68 5.94
N GLY A 273 1.56 4.12 7.02
CA GLY A 273 3.00 3.87 7.19
C GLY A 273 3.81 5.08 7.66
N PHE A 274 3.23 6.26 7.78
CA PHE A 274 3.89 7.46 8.32
C PHE A 274 3.41 7.75 9.74
N SER A 275 4.12 8.66 10.40
CA SER A 275 3.76 9.22 11.69
C SER A 275 3.44 10.69 11.50
N ILE A 276 2.30 11.17 12.02
CA ILE A 276 1.82 12.54 11.82
C ILE A 276 1.61 13.19 13.19
N LYS A 277 1.97 14.48 13.30
CA LYS A 277 1.64 15.37 14.42
C LYS A 277 1.52 16.79 13.90
N GLY A 278 0.28 17.29 13.80
CA GLY A 278 0.00 18.57 13.15
C GLY A 278 0.62 18.64 11.75
N GLY A 279 1.39 19.70 11.49
CA GLY A 279 2.11 19.91 10.23
C GLY A 279 3.37 19.05 10.06
N MET A 280 3.71 18.18 11.02
CA MET A 280 4.91 17.37 10.97
C MET A 280 4.60 15.94 10.53
N VAL A 281 5.43 15.42 9.62
CA VAL A 281 5.36 14.06 9.09
C VAL A 281 6.73 13.39 9.19
N SER A 282 6.74 12.21 9.79
CA SER A 282 7.93 11.36 9.98
C SER A 282 7.60 9.89 9.68
N LEU A 283 8.55 8.99 9.88
CA LEU A 283 8.32 7.55 9.71
C LEU A 283 7.55 6.96 10.88
N SER A 284 6.66 6.01 10.59
CA SER A 284 6.05 5.19 11.64
C SER A 284 7.07 4.28 12.32
N SER A 285 6.77 3.86 13.55
CA SER A 285 7.60 2.94 14.33
C SER A 285 7.95 1.65 13.58
N SER A 286 7.03 1.08 12.78
CA SER A 286 7.29 -0.12 11.98
C SER A 286 8.26 0.14 10.82
N ARG A 287 8.13 1.28 10.12
CA ARG A 287 9.08 1.67 9.06
C ARG A 287 10.47 2.00 9.61
N ILE A 288 10.56 2.57 10.81
CA ILE A 288 11.86 2.81 11.48
C ILE A 288 12.56 1.48 11.79
N LYS A 289 11.82 0.50 12.33
CA LYS A 289 12.36 -0.86 12.60
C LYS A 289 12.82 -1.54 11.31
N THR A 290 12.01 -1.45 10.25
CA THR A 290 12.35 -2.02 8.93
C THR A 290 13.60 -1.37 8.36
N PHE A 291 13.68 -0.03 8.40
CA PHE A 291 14.86 0.70 7.96
C PHE A 291 16.10 0.28 8.73
N GLN A 292 16.02 0.20 10.07
CA GLN A 292 17.14 -0.27 10.89
C GLN A 292 17.59 -1.68 10.47
N HIS A 293 16.64 -2.61 10.37
CA HIS A 293 16.93 -3.99 9.97
C HIS A 293 17.62 -4.08 8.61
N GLU A 294 17.08 -3.39 7.60
CA GLU A 294 17.61 -3.44 6.23
C GLU A 294 19.03 -2.85 6.13
N ILE A 295 19.30 -1.78 6.89
CA ILE A 295 20.66 -1.20 6.97
C ILE A 295 21.61 -2.16 7.70
N GLU A 296 21.22 -2.69 8.86
CA GLU A 296 22.07 -3.62 9.62
C GLU A 296 22.39 -4.89 8.80
N ARG A 297 21.39 -5.45 8.12
CA ARG A 297 21.53 -6.64 7.26
C ARG A 297 22.55 -6.44 6.16
N ARG A 298 22.67 -5.23 5.60
CA ARG A 298 23.62 -4.88 4.53
C ARG A 298 24.98 -4.41 5.04
N THR A 299 25.11 -4.20 6.34
CA THR A 299 26.31 -3.63 6.98
C THR A 299 26.80 -4.56 8.08
N ILE A 300 26.55 -4.24 9.34
CA ILE A 300 27.12 -4.88 10.54
C ILE A 300 26.66 -6.33 10.76
N ARG A 301 25.59 -6.80 10.09
CA ARG A 301 25.15 -8.20 10.10
C ARG A 301 25.52 -8.96 8.84
N CYS A 302 26.21 -8.33 7.88
CA CYS A 302 26.74 -8.98 6.71
C CYS A 302 28.18 -9.46 7.01
N ARG A 303 28.38 -10.78 7.04
CA ARG A 303 29.71 -11.37 7.29
C ARG A 303 30.66 -11.02 6.15
N ASP A 304 31.92 -10.75 6.51
CA ASP A 304 33.03 -10.50 5.57
C ASP A 304 32.77 -9.38 4.55
N THR A 305 31.91 -8.42 4.90
CA THR A 305 31.64 -7.24 4.07
C THR A 305 32.73 -6.19 4.20
N THR A 306 33.06 -5.52 3.09
CA THR A 306 33.96 -4.37 3.07
C THR A 306 33.15 -3.07 3.12
N LEU A 307 33.77 -1.96 3.51
CA LEU A 307 33.10 -0.65 3.52
C LEU A 307 32.48 -0.33 2.14
N ALA A 308 33.22 -0.52 1.05
CA ALA A 308 32.73 -0.27 -0.30
C ALA A 308 31.51 -1.13 -0.67
N LYS A 309 31.54 -2.44 -0.36
CA LYS A 309 30.40 -3.34 -0.61
C LYS A 309 29.18 -2.96 0.22
N ALA A 310 29.39 -2.58 1.48
CA ALA A 310 28.33 -2.13 2.38
C ALA A 310 27.68 -0.82 1.88
N VAL A 311 28.49 0.15 1.43
CA VAL A 311 28.02 1.42 0.86
C VAL A 311 27.20 1.17 -0.40
N ASP A 312 27.68 0.38 -1.35
CA ASP A 312 26.92 0.04 -2.56
C ASP A 312 25.57 -0.64 -2.22
N ALA A 313 25.58 -1.62 -1.32
CA ALA A 313 24.37 -2.33 -0.93
C ALA A 313 23.33 -1.41 -0.29
N VAL A 314 23.79 -0.48 0.56
CA VAL A 314 22.93 0.53 1.20
C VAL A 314 22.43 1.56 0.18
N ASN A 315 23.29 2.05 -0.72
CA ASN A 315 22.89 2.97 -1.80
C ASN A 315 21.84 2.34 -2.72
N ARG A 316 21.99 1.05 -3.04
CA ARG A 316 20.99 0.29 -3.81
C ARG A 316 19.63 0.26 -3.12
N TYR A 317 19.60 0.04 -1.81
CA TYR A 317 18.36 0.03 -1.04
C TYR A 317 17.75 1.43 -0.88
N LEU A 318 18.58 2.42 -0.52
CA LEU A 318 18.10 3.76 -0.24
C LEU A 318 17.69 4.50 -1.51
N TYR A 319 18.50 4.43 -2.56
CA TYR A 319 18.47 5.42 -3.62
C TYR A 319 18.21 4.87 -5.03
N LYS A 320 18.61 3.62 -5.33
CA LYS A 320 18.49 3.06 -6.69
C LYS A 320 17.13 2.37 -6.90
N GLY A 321 16.56 2.57 -8.09
CA GLY A 321 15.27 1.99 -8.50
C GLY A 321 14.10 2.97 -8.43
N GLU A 322 13.08 2.73 -9.26
CA GLU A 322 11.88 3.58 -9.36
C GLU A 322 11.13 3.69 -8.02
N PHE A 323 11.10 2.59 -7.27
CA PHE A 323 10.44 2.46 -5.98
C PHE A 323 11.44 2.39 -4.82
N SER A 324 12.60 3.07 -4.91
CA SER A 324 13.57 3.07 -3.80
C SER A 324 12.99 3.66 -2.51
N TRP A 325 13.62 3.36 -1.37
CA TRP A 325 13.19 3.92 -0.08
C TRP A 325 13.12 5.45 -0.10
N ALA A 326 14.09 6.11 -0.73
CA ALA A 326 14.14 7.56 -0.80
C ALA A 326 12.95 8.16 -1.56
N ILE A 327 12.54 7.54 -2.66
CA ILE A 327 11.41 8.03 -3.48
C ILE A 327 10.10 7.95 -2.70
N GLN A 328 9.93 6.88 -1.94
CA GLN A 328 8.73 6.64 -1.15
C GLN A 328 8.66 7.49 0.13
N VAL A 329 9.80 7.97 0.66
CA VAL A 329 9.88 8.56 2.01
C VAL A 329 10.26 10.03 2.01
N LEU A 330 11.32 10.41 1.29
CA LEU A 330 11.93 11.75 1.44
C LEU A 330 11.06 12.91 0.96
N PRO A 331 10.19 12.76 -0.06
CA PRO A 331 9.23 13.81 -0.41
C PRO A 331 8.16 14.04 0.65
N VAL A 332 7.87 13.03 1.48
CA VAL A 332 6.75 13.04 2.43
C VAL A 332 7.22 13.49 3.82
N CYS A 333 8.35 12.96 4.30
CA CYS A 333 8.87 13.31 5.62
C CYS A 333 9.46 14.73 5.64
N ASN A 334 8.99 15.56 6.57
CA ASN A 334 9.40 16.96 6.70
C ASN A 334 10.16 17.29 8.00
N VAL A 335 10.25 16.34 8.94
CA VAL A 335 11.04 16.49 10.16
C VAL A 335 12.53 16.29 9.89
N LYS A 336 13.28 17.39 9.80
CA LYS A 336 14.73 17.36 9.54
C LYS A 336 15.54 16.63 10.63
N SER A 337 15.18 16.79 11.89
CA SER A 337 15.85 16.15 13.03
C SER A 337 15.79 14.62 12.94
N ASP A 338 14.63 14.07 12.61
CA ASP A 338 14.40 12.63 12.45
C ASP A 338 15.20 12.06 11.28
N LEU A 339 15.20 12.72 10.12
CA LEU A 339 16.02 12.31 8.97
C LEU A 339 17.52 12.34 9.29
N ASN A 340 17.96 13.30 10.11
CA ASN A 340 19.34 13.35 10.59
C ASN A 340 19.68 12.18 11.51
N GLU A 341 18.75 11.71 12.36
CA GLU A 341 18.96 10.52 13.19
C GLU A 341 19.07 9.24 12.36
N LEU A 342 18.25 9.11 11.30
CA LEU A 342 18.39 8.01 10.33
C LEU A 342 19.77 8.04 9.65
N ASN A 343 20.20 9.21 9.17
CA ASN A 343 21.51 9.35 8.53
C ASN A 343 22.66 9.02 9.49
N LYS A 344 22.61 9.52 10.73
CA LYS A 344 23.61 9.20 11.77
C LYS A 344 23.71 7.69 12.00
N PHE A 345 22.57 6.98 12.03
CA PHE A 345 22.56 5.53 12.17
C PHE A 345 23.26 4.83 10.99
N VAL A 346 22.97 5.22 9.75
CA VAL A 346 23.62 4.66 8.56
C VAL A 346 25.13 4.87 8.61
N MET A 347 25.58 6.10 8.91
CA MET A 347 27.02 6.37 9.00
C MET A 347 27.69 5.61 10.15
N ASP A 348 27.05 5.47 11.30
CA ASP A 348 27.58 4.67 12.41
C ASP A 348 27.72 3.18 12.03
N CYS A 349 26.81 2.65 11.20
CA CYS A 349 26.92 1.29 10.64
C CYS A 349 28.15 1.14 9.73
N PHE A 350 28.38 2.09 8.82
CA PHE A 350 29.56 2.08 7.97
C PHE A 350 30.87 2.15 8.77
N ARG A 351 30.95 3.05 9.76
CA ARG A 351 32.11 3.13 10.65
C ARG A 351 32.33 1.86 11.45
N ALA A 352 31.26 1.19 11.85
CA ALA A 352 31.35 -0.11 12.52
C ALA A 352 31.90 -1.21 11.61
N VAL A 353 31.54 -1.22 10.32
CA VAL A 353 32.14 -2.12 9.32
C VAL A 353 33.63 -1.85 9.19
N GLN A 354 34.05 -0.59 9.05
CA GLN A 354 35.46 -0.22 8.88
C GLN A 354 36.33 -0.59 10.11
N THR A 355 35.77 -0.47 11.32
CA THR A 355 36.51 -0.70 12.57
C THR A 355 36.32 -2.10 13.17
N GLY A 356 35.40 -2.90 12.63
CA GLY A 356 34.96 -4.19 13.19
C GLY A 356 34.15 -4.08 14.49
N ARG A 357 33.83 -2.88 14.97
CA ARG A 357 33.24 -2.63 16.29
C ARG A 357 31.73 -2.39 16.23
N CYS A 358 30.96 -3.47 16.14
CA CYS A 358 29.52 -3.43 15.79
C CYS A 358 28.52 -3.05 16.90
N LYS A 359 28.92 -2.86 18.17
CA LYS A 359 28.01 -2.45 19.26
C LYS A 359 27.68 -0.94 19.21
N ILE A 360 26.85 -0.54 18.22
CA ILE A 360 26.50 0.86 17.94
C ILE A 360 25.09 1.28 18.44
N GLY A 361 24.29 0.35 18.97
CA GLY A 361 22.90 0.59 19.36
C GLY A 361 21.96 0.76 18.16
N GLY A 362 20.75 1.29 18.36
CA GLY A 362 19.71 1.31 17.32
C GLY A 362 18.90 2.61 17.24
N LEU A 363 17.77 2.52 16.54
CA LEU A 363 16.75 3.55 16.40
C LEU A 363 15.54 3.20 17.28
N GLY A 364 14.89 4.24 17.81
CA GLY A 364 13.66 4.12 18.59
C GLY A 364 12.61 5.12 18.12
N TYR A 365 11.40 4.95 18.64
CA TYR A 365 10.26 5.81 18.36
C TYR A 365 9.68 6.32 19.69
N VAL A 366 9.47 7.63 19.81
CA VAL A 366 8.88 8.27 20.99
C VAL A 366 7.65 9.06 20.56
N ARG A 367 6.48 8.59 20.99
CA ARG A 367 5.15 9.10 20.59
C ARG A 367 4.85 10.52 21.10
N THR A 368 5.43 10.90 22.22
CA THR A 368 5.17 12.19 22.91
C THR A 368 6.26 13.24 22.67
N LYS A 369 7.25 12.93 21.82
CA LYS A 369 8.36 13.85 21.56
C LYS A 369 7.86 15.11 20.80
N PRO A 370 8.32 16.32 21.18
CA PRO A 370 7.84 17.57 20.58
C PRO A 370 8.28 17.70 19.10
N ASP A 371 9.59 17.66 18.83
CA ASP A 371 10.17 18.02 17.52
C ASP A 371 10.69 16.79 16.75
N GLY A 372 9.76 15.91 16.40
CA GLY A 372 10.03 14.61 15.75
C GLY A 372 9.63 13.43 16.63
N CYS A 373 9.82 12.22 16.11
CA CYS A 373 9.49 10.99 16.83
C CYS A 373 10.64 9.96 16.84
N ILE A 374 11.71 10.19 16.08
CA ILE A 374 12.84 9.26 16.00
C ILE A 374 13.87 9.59 17.09
N VAL A 375 14.35 8.56 17.78
CA VAL A 375 15.45 8.66 18.74
C VAL A 375 16.57 7.68 18.40
N ARG A 376 17.80 8.04 18.76
CA ARG A 376 19.00 7.24 18.48
C ARG A 376 19.63 6.76 19.78
N GLY A 377 19.52 5.47 20.06
CA GLY A 377 20.19 4.84 21.20
C GLY A 377 21.64 4.51 20.86
N ARG A 378 22.62 5.22 21.43
CA ARG A 378 24.05 5.05 21.10
C ARG A 378 24.68 3.90 21.90
N GLY A 379 25.30 2.96 21.20
CA GLY A 379 26.07 1.88 21.81
C GLY A 379 27.49 2.31 22.23
N ARG A 380 28.13 1.50 23.08
CA ARG A 380 29.46 1.79 23.67
C ARG A 380 30.57 2.06 22.65
N ASN A 381 30.45 1.53 21.43
CA ASN A 381 31.50 1.68 20.41
C ASN A 381 31.36 2.95 19.55
N VAL A 382 30.22 3.67 19.62
CA VAL A 382 29.93 4.77 18.68
C VAL A 382 31.02 5.85 18.72
N LYS A 383 31.41 6.30 19.93
CA LYS A 383 32.45 7.33 20.10
C LYS A 383 33.78 6.86 19.50
N ALA A 384 34.28 5.72 19.95
CA ALA A 384 35.54 5.17 19.50
C ALA A 384 35.59 4.87 17.99
N ASN A 385 34.46 4.54 17.36
CA ASN A 385 34.42 4.34 15.92
C ASN A 385 34.56 5.68 15.19
N ARG A 386 33.83 6.72 15.62
CA ARG A 386 33.92 8.06 15.03
C ARG A 386 35.31 8.67 15.16
N ASP A 387 35.97 8.46 16.29
CA ASP A 387 37.33 8.97 16.52
C ASP A 387 38.39 8.29 15.62
N LYS A 388 38.09 7.11 15.07
CA LYS A 388 39.01 6.27 14.27
C LYS A 388 38.72 6.28 12.77
N THR A 389 37.70 7.01 12.35
CA THR A 389 37.24 7.02 10.95
C THR A 389 37.04 8.45 10.50
N ASP A 390 37.14 8.68 9.20
CA ASP A 390 36.89 9.98 8.64
C ASP A 390 35.45 10.47 8.90
N ARG A 391 35.30 11.79 8.81
CA ARG A 391 34.00 12.44 8.94
C ARG A 391 33.05 12.02 7.83
N ASP A 392 33.57 11.88 6.61
CA ASP A 392 32.83 11.52 5.42
C ASP A 392 33.06 10.05 5.07
N ILE A 393 32.05 9.42 4.46
CA ILE A 393 32.12 8.03 4.01
C ILE A 393 32.19 8.05 2.48
N PRO A 394 33.32 7.63 1.86
CA PRO A 394 33.46 7.62 0.41
C PRO A 394 32.32 6.84 -0.27
N GLY A 395 31.76 7.43 -1.33
CA GLY A 395 30.67 6.82 -2.11
C GLY A 395 29.29 6.88 -1.44
N TYR A 396 29.12 7.57 -0.30
CA TYR A 396 27.82 7.73 0.35
C TYR A 396 27.36 9.20 0.36
N LEU A 397 26.18 9.45 -0.23
CA LEU A 397 25.49 10.72 -0.11
C LEU A 397 24.49 10.67 1.04
N THR A 398 24.50 11.69 1.89
CA THR A 398 23.63 11.71 3.07
C THR A 398 22.15 11.75 2.71
N VAL A 399 21.30 11.22 3.60
CA VAL A 399 19.83 11.29 3.46
C VAL A 399 19.35 12.73 3.26
N GLY A 400 19.96 13.71 3.93
CA GLY A 400 19.64 15.13 3.77
C GLY A 400 20.00 15.67 2.39
N CYS A 401 21.17 15.31 1.86
CA CYS A 401 21.59 15.68 0.50
C CYS A 401 20.60 15.14 -0.54
N MET A 402 20.27 13.85 -0.45
CA MET A 402 19.35 13.20 -1.39
C MET A 402 17.91 13.74 -1.29
N ARG A 403 17.47 14.12 -0.08
CA ARG A 403 16.18 14.80 0.10
C ARG A 403 16.17 16.16 -0.56
N ASN A 404 17.20 16.98 -0.35
CA ASN A 404 17.29 18.30 -0.97
C ASN A 404 17.26 18.17 -2.50
N ALA A 405 17.99 17.21 -3.06
CA ALA A 405 17.95 16.91 -4.49
C ALA A 405 16.53 16.59 -4.99
N LEU A 406 15.78 15.74 -4.28
CA LEU A 406 14.38 15.42 -4.63
C LEU A 406 13.45 16.63 -4.54
N LEU A 407 13.64 17.49 -3.54
CA LEU A 407 12.85 18.70 -3.38
C LEU A 407 13.19 19.75 -4.46
N THR A 408 14.42 19.74 -4.98
CA THR A 408 14.82 20.60 -6.09
C THR A 408 14.25 20.10 -7.41
N SER A 409 14.56 18.85 -7.81
CA SER A 409 13.92 18.20 -8.95
C SER A 409 14.27 16.70 -9.04
N ARG A 410 13.40 15.95 -9.73
CA ARG A 410 13.67 14.54 -10.05
C ARG A 410 14.95 14.36 -10.86
N ALA A 411 15.27 15.28 -11.76
CA ALA A 411 16.47 15.22 -12.60
C ALA A 411 17.74 15.34 -11.74
N VAL A 412 17.82 16.31 -10.83
CA VAL A 412 18.97 16.49 -9.93
C VAL A 412 19.20 15.24 -9.08
N TYR A 413 18.13 14.67 -8.52
CA TYR A 413 18.23 13.41 -7.78
C TYR A 413 18.79 12.27 -8.63
N ASN A 414 18.27 12.08 -9.85
CA ASN A 414 18.72 11.02 -10.74
C ASN A 414 20.20 11.17 -11.11
N THR A 415 20.69 12.40 -11.34
CA THR A 415 22.10 12.68 -11.58
C THR A 415 22.98 12.25 -10.39
N LEU A 416 22.56 12.57 -9.16
CA LEU A 416 23.29 12.13 -7.96
C LEU A 416 23.26 10.61 -7.82
N VAL A 417 22.12 9.95 -8.05
CA VAL A 417 22.04 8.49 -7.99
C VAL A 417 22.94 7.81 -9.03
N ALA A 418 23.06 8.39 -10.23
CA ALA A 418 23.94 7.86 -11.27
C ALA A 418 25.43 7.94 -10.90
N SER A 419 25.80 8.82 -9.96
CA SER A 419 27.19 8.95 -9.47
C SER A 419 27.54 8.01 -8.31
N LEU A 420 26.55 7.25 -7.79
CA LEU A 420 26.66 6.40 -6.59
C LEU A 420 26.99 4.93 -6.85
#